data_AF-A0A841I0X0-F1
#
_entry.id   AF-A0A841I0X0-F1
#
_cell.length_a   1.000
_cell.length_b   1.000
_cell.length_c   1.000
_cell.angle_alpha   90.00
_cell.angle_beta   90.00
_cell.angle_gamma   90.00
#
_symmetry.space_group_name_H-M   'P 1'
#
loop_
_entity.id
_entity.type
_entity.pdbx_description
1 polymer ?
#
loop_
_entity_poly.entity_id
_entity_poly.type
_entity_poly.pdbx_seq_one_letter_code
_entity_poly.pdbx_strand_id
1 'polypeptide(L)'
;MANALLEALRGLRRRTGKLGQLRKSLLEAVQDGELSEAELERIDELRRRLGLSRKDLEDLGDETFQALSAEVIRDERLSPEEQASLNRVLRSLHVSPEAQERSEGELLACRLRYDLEQGNFPVCPITHLVAREGEQVLWSESAQLLEAGPDALPIDPVARFRAGETYHVGSLRKLSAPRLEGRVVIGDGQFAVTDQRVVFLSVVRAFELALSRIEGVRVFVGGLQLEVTGKSRPVTLRLEKPEHTEAVAAGLSFALAQPPVAARPIPENSGN
;
A
#
# COMPACT_ATOMS: atom_id res chain seq x y z
N MET A 1 12.50 5.58 -14.33
CA MET A 1 12.45 4.15 -14.67
C MET A 1 13.74 3.60 -15.32
N ALA A 2 14.26 4.21 -16.40
CA ALA A 2 15.49 3.74 -17.08
C ALA A 2 16.66 3.49 -16.12
N ASN A 3 16.88 4.41 -15.17
CA ASN A 3 17.96 4.27 -14.20
C ASN A 3 17.79 3.07 -13.25
N ALA A 4 16.58 2.77 -12.75
CA ALA A 4 16.37 1.67 -11.79
C ALA A 4 16.60 0.30 -12.45
N LEU A 5 16.12 0.12 -13.68
CA LEU A 5 16.31 -1.12 -14.43
C LEU A 5 17.76 -1.30 -14.89
N LEU A 6 18.43 -0.21 -15.28
CA LEU A 6 19.86 -0.20 -15.58
C LEU A 6 20.72 -0.51 -14.34
N GLU A 7 20.41 0.07 -13.18
CA GLU A 7 21.13 -0.20 -11.92
C GLU A 7 20.90 -1.65 -11.45
N ALA A 8 19.66 -2.15 -11.50
CA ALA A 8 19.34 -3.55 -11.23
C ALA A 8 20.15 -4.50 -12.13
N LEU A 9 20.14 -4.26 -13.44
CA LEU A 9 20.88 -5.08 -14.40
C LEU A 9 22.39 -4.94 -14.28
N ARG A 10 22.92 -3.80 -13.81
CA ARG A 10 24.35 -3.62 -13.49
C ARG A 10 24.75 -4.40 -12.24
N GLY A 11 23.87 -4.45 -11.23
CA GLY A 11 24.08 -5.14 -9.95
C GLY A 11 24.12 -6.67 -10.02
N LEU A 12 23.56 -7.27 -11.08
CA LEU A 12 23.57 -8.72 -11.26
C LEU A 12 24.99 -9.33 -11.34
N ARG A 13 25.15 -10.57 -10.88
CA ARG A 13 26.44 -11.28 -10.82
C ARG A 13 27.05 -11.47 -12.22
N ARG A 14 28.34 -11.15 -12.42
CA ARG A 14 29.01 -11.30 -13.74
C ARG A 14 28.99 -12.77 -14.19
N ARG A 15 28.20 -13.10 -15.21
CA ARG A 15 28.21 -14.40 -15.90
C ARG A 15 29.18 -14.36 -17.09
N THR A 16 29.90 -15.46 -17.33
CA THR A 16 30.85 -15.61 -18.45
C THR A 16 30.21 -16.31 -19.66
N GLY A 17 30.72 -16.02 -20.86
CA GLY A 17 30.31 -16.69 -22.10
C GLY A 17 28.99 -16.17 -22.70
N LYS A 18 28.18 -17.09 -23.24
CA LYS A 18 26.97 -16.79 -24.02
C LYS A 18 25.88 -16.05 -23.22
N LEU A 19 25.74 -16.39 -21.93
CA LEU A 19 24.83 -15.71 -21.00
C LEU A 19 25.22 -14.24 -20.76
N GLY A 20 26.52 -13.95 -20.77
CA GLY A 20 27.02 -12.57 -20.67
C GLY A 20 26.66 -11.72 -21.89
N GLN A 21 26.67 -12.31 -23.10
CA GLN A 21 26.25 -11.62 -24.32
C GLN A 21 24.75 -11.35 -24.33
N LEU A 22 23.93 -12.31 -23.89
CA LEU A 22 22.48 -12.11 -23.75
C LEU A 22 22.19 -10.99 -22.73
N ARG A 23 22.84 -11.03 -21.56
CA ARG A 23 22.70 -9.96 -20.55
C ARG A 23 23.15 -8.60 -21.08
N LYS A 24 24.24 -8.54 -21.84
CA LYS A 24 24.70 -7.27 -22.44
C LYS A 24 23.67 -6.72 -23.42
N SER A 25 23.09 -7.58 -24.26
CA SER A 25 22.01 -7.19 -25.17
C SER A 25 20.76 -6.74 -24.42
N LEU A 26 20.48 -7.36 -23.27
CA LEU A 26 19.38 -6.95 -22.38
C LEU A 26 19.66 -5.57 -21.75
N LEU A 27 20.89 -5.32 -21.32
CA LEU A 27 21.33 -4.01 -20.83
C LEU A 27 21.24 -2.91 -21.89
N GLU A 28 21.62 -3.24 -23.13
CA GLU A 28 21.54 -2.33 -24.27
C GLU A 28 20.08 -2.03 -24.63
N ALA A 29 19.21 -3.05 -24.60
CA ALA A 29 17.77 -2.93 -24.87
C ALA A 29 16.96 -2.25 -23.74
N VAL A 30 17.59 -1.88 -22.63
CA VAL A 30 16.91 -1.17 -21.54
C VAL A 30 17.57 0.19 -21.23
N GLN A 31 18.47 0.65 -22.11
CA GLN A 31 19.08 1.97 -21.94
C GLN A 31 18.08 3.13 -22.04
N ASP A 32 17.06 2.98 -22.88
CA ASP A 32 15.95 3.93 -23.02
C ASP A 32 14.87 3.75 -21.95
N GLY A 33 14.97 2.68 -21.14
CA GLY A 33 14.07 2.38 -20.03
C GLY A 33 12.78 1.67 -20.43
N GLU A 34 12.63 1.25 -21.68
CA GLU A 34 11.46 0.52 -22.16
C GLU A 34 11.89 -0.70 -22.97
N LEU A 35 11.36 -1.88 -22.64
CA LEU A 35 11.49 -3.05 -23.51
C LEU A 35 10.41 -3.02 -24.59
N SER A 36 10.78 -2.63 -25.81
CA SER A 36 9.88 -2.70 -26.96
C SER A 36 9.70 -4.15 -27.47
N GLU A 37 8.59 -4.45 -28.13
CA GLU A 37 8.36 -5.78 -28.73
C GLU A 37 9.48 -6.18 -29.72
N ALA A 38 9.99 -5.23 -30.49
CA ALA A 38 11.09 -5.46 -31.42
C ALA A 38 12.43 -5.77 -30.73
N GLU A 39 12.64 -5.31 -29.50
CA GLU A 39 13.81 -5.65 -28.69
C GLU A 39 13.66 -7.02 -28.05
N LEU A 40 12.45 -7.36 -27.64
CA LEU A 40 12.11 -8.66 -27.11
C LEU A 40 12.28 -9.77 -28.16
N GLU A 41 11.86 -9.53 -29.41
CA GLU A 41 12.11 -10.44 -30.52
C GLU A 41 13.62 -10.61 -30.79
N ARG A 42 14.38 -9.51 -30.79
CA ARG A 42 15.84 -9.56 -30.92
C ARG A 42 16.51 -10.37 -29.80
N ILE A 43 16.02 -10.27 -28.57
CA ILE A 43 16.51 -11.05 -27.43
C ILE A 43 16.20 -12.54 -27.61
N ASP A 44 15.00 -12.92 -28.08
CA ASP A 44 14.66 -14.32 -28.34
C ASP A 44 15.43 -14.90 -29.53
N GLU A 45 15.65 -14.13 -30.59
CA GLU A 45 16.51 -14.52 -31.70
C GLU A 45 17.96 -14.72 -31.25
N LEU A 46 18.48 -13.82 -30.42
CA LEU A 46 19.82 -13.92 -29.86
C LEU A 46 19.96 -15.17 -28.97
N ARG A 47 18.93 -15.48 -28.17
CA ARG A 47 18.86 -16.72 -27.37
C ARG A 47 18.94 -17.95 -28.26
N ARG A 48 18.13 -18.02 -29.32
CA ARG A 48 18.13 -19.13 -30.29
C ARG A 48 19.49 -19.27 -30.97
N ARG A 49 20.10 -18.16 -31.40
CA ARG A 49 21.43 -18.14 -32.03
C ARG A 49 22.54 -18.62 -31.10
N LEU A 50 22.43 -18.32 -29.81
CA LEU A 50 23.40 -18.75 -28.80
C LEU A 50 23.18 -20.20 -28.35
N GLY A 51 22.04 -20.81 -28.66
CA GLY A 51 21.70 -22.18 -28.25
C GLY A 51 21.45 -22.28 -26.75
N LEU A 52 20.94 -21.21 -26.13
CA LEU A 52 20.60 -21.18 -24.71
C LEU A 52 19.27 -21.91 -24.48
N SER A 53 19.23 -22.70 -23.41
CA SER A 53 18.02 -23.43 -23.04
C SER A 53 16.94 -22.46 -22.52
N ARG A 54 15.68 -22.93 -22.46
CA ARG A 54 14.61 -22.14 -21.84
C ARG A 54 14.88 -21.85 -20.37
N LYS A 55 15.47 -22.82 -19.66
CA LYS A 55 15.88 -22.70 -18.27
C LYS A 55 16.91 -21.59 -18.05
N ASP A 56 17.85 -21.42 -18.96
CA ASP A 56 18.84 -20.32 -18.90
C ASP A 56 18.17 -18.94 -19.01
N LEU A 57 17.05 -18.85 -19.74
CA LEU A 57 16.25 -17.63 -19.87
C LEU A 57 15.43 -17.38 -18.60
N GLU A 58 14.79 -18.42 -18.06
CA GLU A 58 14.04 -18.38 -16.80
C GLU A 58 14.96 -17.95 -15.65
N ASP A 59 16.15 -18.54 -15.51
CA ASP A 59 17.13 -18.14 -14.49
C ASP A 59 17.57 -16.67 -14.63
N LEU A 60 17.72 -16.18 -15.87
CA LEU A 60 18.05 -14.77 -16.12
C LEU A 60 16.85 -13.86 -15.85
N GLY A 61 15.65 -14.33 -16.16
CA GLY A 61 14.39 -13.66 -15.89
C GLY A 61 14.16 -13.49 -14.39
N ASP A 62 14.32 -14.56 -13.63
CA ASP A 62 14.21 -14.59 -12.18
C ASP A 62 15.23 -13.64 -11.54
N GLU A 63 16.49 -13.70 -11.97
CA GLU A 63 17.53 -12.76 -11.52
C GLU A 63 17.16 -11.30 -11.82
N THR A 64 16.72 -11.02 -13.04
CA THR A 64 16.34 -9.66 -13.49
C THR A 64 15.14 -9.15 -12.71
N PHE A 65 14.12 -9.99 -12.52
CA PHE A 65 12.91 -9.68 -11.76
C PHE A 65 13.22 -9.42 -10.29
N GLN A 66 14.09 -10.23 -9.67
CA GLN A 66 14.50 -10.04 -8.28
C GLN A 66 15.29 -8.75 -8.10
N ALA A 67 16.22 -8.44 -9.01
CA ALA A 67 16.96 -7.18 -8.95
C ALA A 67 16.04 -5.96 -9.14
N LEU A 68 15.11 -6.02 -10.10
CA LEU A 68 14.11 -4.98 -10.32
C LEU A 68 13.19 -4.78 -9.12
N SER A 69 12.68 -5.89 -8.58
CA SER A 69 11.82 -5.87 -7.40
C SER A 69 12.57 -5.28 -6.22
N ALA A 70 13.84 -5.65 -6.01
CA ALA A 70 14.65 -5.10 -4.93
C ALA A 70 14.87 -3.57 -5.07
N GLU A 71 15.05 -3.04 -6.29
CA GLU A 71 15.14 -1.59 -6.51
C GLU A 71 13.81 -0.89 -6.21
N VAL A 72 12.68 -1.44 -6.68
CA VAL A 72 11.34 -0.92 -6.39
C VAL A 72 11.03 -0.98 -4.89
N ILE A 73 11.39 -2.08 -4.23
CA ILE A 73 11.23 -2.28 -2.78
C ILE A 73 12.15 -1.33 -2.00
N ARG A 74 13.32 -0.97 -2.54
CA ARG A 74 14.21 0.01 -1.92
C ARG A 74 13.70 1.43 -2.09
N ASP A 75 13.14 1.75 -3.24
CA ASP A 75 12.55 3.05 -3.55
C ASP A 75 11.13 3.18 -2.97
N GLU A 76 10.55 2.05 -2.50
CA GLU A 76 9.30 1.88 -1.75
C GLU A 76 8.06 2.46 -2.44
N ARG A 77 8.14 2.59 -3.76
CA ARG A 77 7.12 3.18 -4.62
C ARG A 77 7.04 2.37 -5.88
N LEU A 78 5.82 2.01 -6.27
CA LEU A 78 5.56 1.31 -7.52
C LEU A 78 4.56 2.11 -8.36
N SER A 79 5.10 2.97 -9.23
CA SER A 79 4.30 3.77 -10.15
C SER A 79 3.62 2.90 -11.23
N PRO A 80 2.57 3.39 -11.91
CA PRO A 80 1.90 2.65 -12.97
C PRO A 80 2.84 2.26 -14.12
N GLU A 81 3.80 3.13 -14.44
CA GLU A 81 4.80 2.90 -15.48
C GLU A 81 5.74 1.76 -15.08
N GLU A 82 6.22 1.75 -13.83
CA GLU A 82 7.09 0.70 -13.28
C GLU A 82 6.37 -0.65 -13.22
N GLN A 83 5.09 -0.66 -12.82
CA GLN A 83 4.26 -1.87 -12.82
C GLN A 83 4.08 -2.42 -14.24
N ALA A 84 3.85 -1.55 -15.22
CA ALA A 84 3.73 -1.96 -16.62
C ALA A 84 5.03 -2.60 -17.11
N SER A 85 6.18 -2.02 -16.77
CA SER A 85 7.49 -2.56 -17.13
C SER A 85 7.82 -3.88 -16.44
N LEU A 86 7.53 -4.02 -15.14
CA LEU A 86 7.64 -5.31 -14.43
C LEU A 86 6.80 -6.39 -15.12
N ASN A 87 5.56 -6.07 -15.50
CA ASN A 87 4.68 -6.99 -16.20
C ASN A 87 5.21 -7.38 -17.59
N ARG A 88 5.88 -6.46 -18.31
CA ARG A 88 6.56 -6.78 -19.57
C ARG A 88 7.72 -7.75 -19.33
N VAL A 89 8.56 -7.52 -18.32
CA VAL A 89 9.68 -8.41 -17.97
C VAL A 89 9.18 -9.81 -17.61
N LEU A 90 8.12 -9.91 -16.79
CA LEU A 90 7.48 -11.17 -16.42
C LEU A 90 7.03 -11.98 -17.65
N ARG A 91 6.33 -11.32 -18.59
CA ARG A 91 5.82 -11.97 -19.81
C ARG A 91 6.95 -12.41 -20.75
N SER A 92 7.99 -11.58 -20.88
CA SER A 92 9.03 -11.79 -21.88
C SER A 92 10.11 -12.77 -21.45
N LEU A 93 10.53 -12.73 -20.18
CA LEU A 93 11.61 -13.56 -19.67
C LEU A 93 11.13 -14.88 -19.05
N HIS A 94 9.82 -15.14 -19.08
CA HIS A 94 9.21 -16.36 -18.53
C HIS A 94 9.59 -16.59 -17.07
N VAL A 95 9.51 -15.53 -16.26
CA VAL A 95 9.84 -15.58 -14.82
C VAL A 95 9.04 -16.69 -14.14
N SER A 96 9.69 -17.44 -13.26
CA SER A 96 9.05 -18.53 -12.55
C SER A 96 7.96 -18.01 -11.58
N PRO A 97 6.84 -18.74 -11.41
CA PRO A 97 5.81 -18.37 -10.44
C PRO A 97 6.36 -18.20 -9.02
N GLU A 98 7.34 -19.03 -8.63
CA GLU A 98 7.99 -18.93 -7.31
C GLU A 98 8.72 -17.60 -7.11
N ALA A 99 9.39 -17.08 -8.16
CA ALA A 99 10.06 -15.79 -8.09
C ALA A 99 9.05 -14.64 -7.98
N GLN A 100 7.91 -14.75 -8.64
CA GLN A 100 6.82 -13.78 -8.57
C GLN A 100 6.20 -13.74 -7.16
N GLU A 101 5.81 -14.89 -6.60
CA GLU A 101 5.18 -14.99 -5.28
C GLU A 101 6.05 -14.40 -4.16
N ARG A 102 7.38 -14.58 -4.25
CA ARG A 102 8.31 -14.03 -3.24
C ARG A 102 8.28 -12.51 -3.11
N SER A 103 8.01 -11.80 -4.20
CA SER A 103 8.06 -10.34 -4.24
C SER A 103 6.69 -9.69 -4.37
N GLU A 104 5.64 -10.47 -4.69
CA GLU A 104 4.28 -9.97 -4.94
C GLU A 104 3.72 -9.18 -3.76
N GLY A 105 3.81 -9.70 -2.54
CA GLY A 105 3.30 -9.01 -1.35
C GLY A 105 3.97 -7.66 -1.10
N GLU A 106 5.29 -7.58 -1.29
CA GLU A 106 6.06 -6.35 -1.09
C GLU A 106 5.82 -5.33 -2.21
N LEU A 107 5.71 -5.80 -3.47
CA LEU A 107 5.36 -4.95 -4.61
C LEU A 107 3.94 -4.39 -4.50
N LEU A 108 2.97 -5.20 -4.07
CA LEU A 108 1.62 -4.75 -3.77
C LEU A 108 1.61 -3.69 -2.67
N ALA A 109 2.41 -3.86 -1.62
CA ALA A 109 2.56 -2.84 -0.58
C ALA A 109 3.17 -1.53 -1.13
N CYS A 110 4.20 -1.61 -1.98
CA CYS A 110 4.77 -0.44 -2.65
C CYS A 110 3.77 0.26 -3.58
N ARG A 111 2.91 -0.51 -4.25
CA ARG A 111 1.85 0.01 -5.12
C ARG A 111 0.78 0.73 -4.32
N LEU A 112 0.28 0.08 -3.27
CA LEU A 112 -0.70 0.67 -2.36
C LEU A 112 -0.16 1.98 -1.78
N ARG A 113 1.09 1.98 -1.32
CA ARG A 113 1.77 3.17 -0.81
C ARG A 113 1.83 4.30 -1.84
N TYR A 114 2.20 4.00 -3.09
CA TYR A 114 2.19 4.98 -4.17
C TYR A 114 0.78 5.55 -4.40
N ASP A 115 -0.23 4.67 -4.49
CA ASP A 115 -1.61 5.08 -4.73
C ASP A 115 -2.13 5.98 -3.58
N LEU A 116 -1.82 5.63 -2.32
CA LEU A 116 -2.14 6.45 -1.14
C LEU A 116 -1.47 7.83 -1.17
N GLU A 117 -0.21 7.93 -1.57
CA GLU A 117 0.51 9.20 -1.72
C GLU A 117 -0.12 10.11 -2.79
N GLN A 118 -0.69 9.50 -3.85
CA GLN A 118 -1.42 10.24 -4.90
C GLN A 118 -2.88 10.53 -4.53
N GLY A 119 -3.36 10.10 -3.36
CA GLY A 119 -4.76 10.22 -2.96
C GLY A 119 -5.71 9.27 -3.70
N ASN A 120 -5.16 8.26 -4.39
CA ASN A 120 -5.91 7.19 -5.03
C ASN A 120 -6.16 6.08 -4.02
N PHE A 121 -7.30 6.13 -3.34
CA PHE A 121 -7.68 5.08 -2.40
C PHE A 121 -8.31 3.90 -3.14
N PRO A 122 -7.93 2.65 -2.83
CA PRO A 122 -8.59 1.50 -3.44
C PRO A 122 -10.07 1.50 -3.04
N VAL A 123 -10.95 1.37 -4.03
CA VAL A 123 -12.39 1.24 -3.77
C VAL A 123 -12.65 -0.14 -3.18
N CYS A 124 -12.80 -0.20 -1.86
CA CYS A 124 -13.16 -1.44 -1.17
C CYS A 124 -14.67 -1.68 -1.30
N PRO A 125 -15.13 -2.76 -1.96
CA PRO A 125 -16.54 -3.13 -1.93
C PRO A 125 -16.90 -3.56 -0.52
N ILE A 126 -17.61 -2.69 0.23
CA ILE A 126 -18.08 -3.05 1.57
C ILE A 126 -19.40 -3.82 1.48
N THR A 127 -19.45 -4.98 2.13
CA THR A 127 -20.66 -5.81 2.21
C THR A 127 -21.60 -5.43 3.38
N HIS A 128 -21.09 -4.71 4.39
CA HIS A 128 -21.78 -4.51 5.69
C HIS A 128 -21.90 -3.05 6.20
N LEU A 129 -21.43 -2.06 5.44
CA LEU A 129 -21.61 -0.64 5.76
C LEU A 129 -22.61 -0.02 4.80
N VAL A 130 -23.68 0.56 5.35
CA VAL A 130 -24.61 1.37 4.57
C VAL A 130 -24.02 2.77 4.44
N ALA A 131 -23.44 3.06 3.27
CA ALA A 131 -22.97 4.40 2.91
C ALA A 131 -24.16 5.36 2.81
N ARG A 132 -23.98 6.59 3.29
CA ARG A 132 -24.91 7.71 3.09
C ARG A 132 -24.88 8.17 1.64
N GLU A 133 -25.86 8.97 1.26
CA GLU A 133 -25.90 9.56 -0.08
C GLU A 133 -24.63 10.38 -0.36
N GLY A 134 -23.91 10.02 -1.42
CA GLY A 134 -22.65 10.65 -1.81
C GLY A 134 -21.46 10.35 -0.88
N GLU A 135 -21.60 9.46 0.10
CA GLU A 135 -20.48 9.02 0.96
C GLU A 135 -19.62 8.00 0.23
N GLN A 136 -18.32 8.26 0.17
CA GLN A 136 -17.33 7.34 -0.40
C GLN A 136 -16.54 6.66 0.71
N VAL A 137 -16.46 5.35 0.62
CA VAL A 137 -15.57 4.55 1.46
C VAL A 137 -14.16 4.67 0.92
N LEU A 138 -13.25 5.13 1.77
CA LEU A 138 -11.82 5.24 1.46
C LEU A 138 -11.06 3.98 1.90
N TRP A 139 -11.50 3.37 3.01
CA TRP A 139 -10.87 2.16 3.55
C TRP A 139 -11.84 1.35 4.41
N SER A 140 -11.67 0.03 4.45
CA SER A 140 -12.36 -0.86 5.38
C SER A 140 -11.50 -2.08 5.70
N GLU A 141 -11.43 -2.45 6.97
CA GLU A 141 -10.78 -3.68 7.42
C GLU A 141 -11.26 -4.14 8.78
N SER A 142 -10.93 -5.38 9.15
CA SER A 142 -11.17 -5.89 10.49
C SER A 142 -10.26 -5.19 11.51
N ALA A 143 -10.84 -4.79 12.63
CA ALA A 143 -10.13 -4.18 13.73
C ALA A 143 -10.77 -4.55 15.08
N GLN A 144 -9.98 -4.36 16.12
CA GLN A 144 -10.38 -4.54 17.50
C GLN A 144 -10.39 -3.18 18.21
N LEU A 145 -11.49 -2.92 18.89
CA LEU A 145 -11.65 -1.75 19.75
C LEU A 145 -11.06 -2.07 21.13
N LEU A 146 -10.10 -1.26 21.57
CA LEU A 146 -9.39 -1.44 22.83
C LEU A 146 -9.79 -0.37 23.84
N GLU A 147 -9.97 -0.78 25.08
CA GLU A 147 -10.13 0.11 26.23
C GLU A 147 -8.92 0.01 27.17
N ALA A 148 -8.52 1.15 27.74
CA ALA A 148 -7.46 1.20 28.73
C ALA A 148 -7.98 0.67 30.08
N GLY A 149 -7.40 -0.43 30.56
CA GLY A 149 -7.57 -0.91 31.92
C GLY A 149 -6.81 -0.05 32.95
N PRO A 150 -6.90 -0.39 34.24
CA PRO A 150 -6.27 0.37 35.32
C PRO A 150 -4.74 0.43 35.20
N ASP A 151 -4.12 -0.64 34.71
CA ASP A 151 -2.66 -0.77 34.56
C ASP A 151 -2.18 -0.43 33.14
N ALA A 152 -3.05 0.14 32.30
CA ALA A 152 -2.71 0.45 30.91
C ALA A 152 -1.64 1.54 30.83
N LEU A 153 -0.51 1.20 30.22
CA LEU A 153 0.53 2.18 29.92
C LEU A 153 0.11 3.09 28.75
N PRO A 154 0.67 4.31 28.67
CA PRO A 154 0.56 5.14 27.48
C PRO A 154 1.08 4.38 26.25
N ILE A 155 0.38 4.50 25.11
CA ILE A 155 0.90 4.02 23.83
C ILE A 155 1.83 5.09 23.29
N ASP A 156 3.08 4.71 22.99
CA ASP A 156 4.02 5.59 22.31
C ASP A 156 3.64 5.68 20.83
N PRO A 157 3.16 6.84 20.34
CA PRO A 157 2.83 6.99 18.94
C PRO A 157 4.12 7.09 18.14
N VAL A 158 4.12 6.44 16.99
CA VAL A 158 5.16 6.58 15.99
C VAL A 158 4.99 7.87 15.20
N ALA A 159 3.75 8.25 14.94
CA ALA A 159 3.41 9.47 14.24
C ALA A 159 2.14 10.09 14.80
N ARG A 160 1.99 11.40 14.59
CA ARG A 160 0.79 12.14 14.93
C ARG A 160 0.49 13.13 13.82
N PHE A 161 -0.79 13.28 13.51
CA PHE A 161 -1.29 14.35 12.66
C PHE A 161 -2.63 14.86 13.19
N ARG A 162 -2.93 16.12 12.93
CA ARG A 162 -4.20 16.79 13.24
C ARG A 162 -5.08 16.93 12.01
N ALA A 163 -6.32 17.36 12.22
CA ALA A 163 -7.18 17.75 11.10
C ALA A 163 -6.49 18.82 10.24
N GLY A 164 -6.48 18.62 8.92
CA GLY A 164 -5.77 19.47 7.96
C GLY A 164 -4.27 19.17 7.77
N GLU A 165 -3.68 18.28 8.56
CA GLU A 165 -2.28 17.84 8.38
C GLU A 165 -2.22 16.55 7.53
N THR A 166 -1.26 16.50 6.60
CA THR A 166 -1.04 15.31 5.76
C THR A 166 -0.17 14.30 6.48
N TYR A 167 -0.62 13.03 6.53
CA TYR A 167 0.22 11.93 6.99
C TYR A 167 1.16 11.47 5.87
N HIS A 168 2.46 11.45 6.16
CA HIS A 168 3.46 10.93 5.23
C HIS A 168 3.67 9.42 5.45
N VAL A 169 3.30 8.64 4.43
CA VAL A 169 3.49 7.20 4.34
C VAL A 169 5.00 6.87 4.42
N GLY A 170 5.41 5.89 5.24
CA GLY A 170 6.83 5.66 5.59
C GLY A 170 7.20 5.93 7.04
N SER A 171 6.30 6.54 7.81
CA SER A 171 6.59 6.90 9.20
C SER A 171 6.69 5.68 10.14
N LEU A 172 6.11 4.52 9.81
CA LEU A 172 6.13 3.32 10.67
C LEU A 172 7.39 2.45 10.58
N ARG A 173 8.38 2.83 9.76
CA ARG A 173 9.51 1.95 9.47
C ARG A 173 10.41 1.71 10.69
N LYS A 174 10.82 0.44 10.86
CA LYS A 174 11.81 -0.06 11.85
C LYS A 174 11.40 0.06 13.32
N LEU A 175 10.11 0.12 13.62
CA LEU A 175 9.64 0.32 14.98
C LEU A 175 9.06 -0.96 15.57
N SER A 176 9.41 -1.19 16.83
CA SER A 176 8.93 -2.33 17.59
C SER A 176 7.41 -2.27 17.78
N ALA A 177 6.80 -3.44 17.97
CA ALA A 177 5.39 -3.55 18.31
C ALA A 177 5.02 -2.63 19.49
N PRO A 178 3.85 -1.98 19.46
CA PRO A 178 3.42 -1.07 20.52
C PRO A 178 3.23 -1.83 21.82
N ARG A 179 3.48 -1.14 22.94
CA ARG A 179 3.06 -1.65 24.25
C ARG A 179 1.55 -1.47 24.40
N LEU A 180 0.81 -2.55 24.22
CA LEU A 180 -0.64 -2.61 24.43
C LEU A 180 -1.01 -3.29 25.76
N GLU A 181 -0.04 -3.47 26.65
CA GLU A 181 -0.23 -4.06 27.99
C GLU A 181 -1.27 -3.29 28.80
N GLY A 182 -2.09 -4.02 29.55
CA GLY A 182 -3.17 -3.45 30.37
C GLY A 182 -4.40 -2.98 29.59
N ARG A 183 -4.48 -3.24 28.27
CA ARG A 183 -5.66 -2.93 27.45
C ARG A 183 -6.54 -4.16 27.23
N VAL A 184 -7.85 -3.94 27.21
CA VAL A 184 -8.85 -5.01 27.03
C VAL A 184 -9.55 -4.80 25.69
N VAL A 185 -9.70 -5.90 24.93
CA VAL A 185 -10.52 -5.91 23.72
C VAL A 185 -11.99 -5.84 24.13
N ILE A 186 -12.68 -4.77 23.73
CA ILE A 186 -14.10 -4.54 24.03
C ILE A 186 -15.00 -4.66 22.80
N GLY A 187 -14.41 -4.94 21.64
CA GLY A 187 -15.13 -5.21 20.40
C GLY A 187 -14.16 -5.72 19.34
N ASP A 188 -14.64 -6.64 18.52
CA ASP A 188 -13.95 -7.17 17.35
C ASP A 188 -14.91 -7.09 16.16
N GLY A 189 -14.52 -6.39 15.10
CA GLY A 189 -15.44 -6.07 14.02
C GLY A 189 -14.79 -5.30 12.88
N GLN A 190 -15.61 -4.62 12.09
CA GLN A 190 -15.17 -3.86 10.93
C GLN A 190 -14.95 -2.39 11.27
N PHE A 191 -13.81 -1.87 10.86
CA PHE A 191 -13.45 -0.47 10.90
C PHE A 191 -13.41 0.10 9.49
N ALA A 192 -14.11 1.21 9.27
CA ALA A 192 -14.15 1.88 7.99
C ALA A 192 -13.87 3.38 8.13
N VAL A 193 -13.12 3.90 7.15
CA VAL A 193 -12.88 5.32 6.96
C VAL A 193 -13.61 5.76 5.70
N THR A 194 -14.46 6.77 5.82
CA THR A 194 -15.15 7.40 4.69
C THR A 194 -14.71 8.86 4.55
N ASP A 195 -15.15 9.50 3.48
CA ASP A 195 -14.98 10.94 3.26
C ASP A 195 -15.83 11.82 4.20
N GLN A 196 -16.70 11.25 5.03
CA GLN A 196 -17.56 11.98 5.97
C GLN A 196 -17.38 11.59 7.44
N ARG A 197 -17.03 10.33 7.71
CA ARG A 197 -16.99 9.76 9.07
C ARG A 197 -16.05 8.57 9.16
N VAL A 198 -15.79 8.20 10.40
CA VAL A 198 -15.16 6.94 10.76
C VAL A 198 -16.20 6.08 11.46
N VAL A 199 -16.27 4.81 11.07
CA VAL A 199 -17.26 3.86 11.58
C VAL A 199 -16.56 2.63 12.11
N PHE A 200 -16.99 2.17 13.28
CA PHE A 200 -16.62 0.86 13.81
C PHE A 200 -17.89 0.07 14.11
N LEU A 201 -18.00 -1.13 13.54
CA LEU A 201 -19.14 -2.02 13.66
C LEU A 201 -18.67 -3.35 14.25
N SER A 202 -19.10 -3.65 15.47
CA SER A 202 -19.00 -5.01 16.04
C SER A 202 -20.32 -5.42 16.69
N VAL A 203 -20.43 -6.70 17.04
CA VAL A 203 -21.58 -7.24 17.77
C VAL A 203 -21.71 -6.63 19.16
N VAL A 204 -20.58 -6.34 19.83
CA VAL A 204 -20.55 -5.90 21.23
C VAL A 204 -20.61 -4.37 21.35
N ARG A 205 -19.88 -3.66 20.49
CA ARG A 205 -19.76 -2.20 20.49
C ARG A 205 -19.72 -1.67 19.06
N ALA A 206 -20.47 -0.61 18.82
CA ALA A 206 -20.35 0.16 17.58
C ALA A 206 -20.15 1.63 17.92
N PHE A 207 -19.47 2.36 17.04
CA PHE A 207 -19.47 3.80 17.08
C PHE A 207 -19.42 4.39 15.68
N GLU A 208 -19.89 5.63 15.63
CA GLU A 208 -19.77 6.49 14.46
C GLU A 208 -19.22 7.84 14.92
N LEU A 209 -18.19 8.32 14.23
CA LEU A 209 -17.57 9.61 14.49
C LEU A 209 -17.49 10.41 13.20
N ALA A 210 -18.21 11.54 13.14
CA ALA A 210 -18.00 12.51 12.08
C ALA A 210 -16.54 13.00 12.09
N LEU A 211 -15.95 13.19 10.90
CA LEU A 211 -14.55 13.61 10.78
C LEU A 211 -14.27 14.94 11.49
N SER A 212 -15.25 15.85 11.50
CA SER A 212 -15.17 17.14 12.20
C SER A 212 -15.00 17.03 13.73
N ARG A 213 -15.22 15.85 14.32
CA ARG A 213 -15.04 15.60 15.75
C ARG A 213 -13.66 15.02 16.09
N ILE A 214 -12.82 14.73 15.10
CA ILE A 214 -11.50 14.15 15.29
C ILE A 214 -10.48 15.30 15.29
N GLU A 215 -9.88 15.55 16.46
CA GLU A 215 -8.89 16.64 16.64
C GLU A 215 -7.50 16.20 16.21
N GLY A 216 -7.21 14.91 16.38
CA GLY A 216 -5.90 14.34 16.13
C GLY A 216 -5.94 12.84 16.03
N VAL A 217 -4.92 12.31 15.38
CA VAL A 217 -4.71 10.87 15.19
C VAL A 217 -3.30 10.56 15.63
N ARG A 218 -3.18 9.54 16.50
CA ARG A 218 -1.91 8.98 16.95
C ARG A 218 -1.75 7.61 16.30
N VAL A 219 -0.73 7.45 15.46
CA VAL A 219 -0.47 6.21 14.74
C VAL A 219 0.60 5.42 15.48
N PHE A 220 0.40 4.12 15.64
CA PHE A 220 1.37 3.19 16.23
C PHE A 220 1.42 1.89 15.42
N VAL A 221 2.44 1.05 15.58
CA VAL A 221 2.54 -0.17 14.77
C VAL A 221 1.33 -1.09 15.03
N GLY A 222 0.52 -1.34 14.00
CA GLY A 222 -0.68 -2.19 14.11
C GLY A 222 -1.94 -1.48 14.62
N GLY A 223 -1.98 -0.14 14.66
CA GLY A 223 -3.19 0.54 15.03
C GLY A 223 -3.10 2.06 15.14
N LEU A 224 -4.17 2.65 15.67
CA LEU A 224 -4.30 4.09 15.80
C LEU A 224 -5.16 4.48 17.01
N GLN A 225 -4.90 5.68 17.54
CA GLN A 225 -5.76 6.32 18.53
C GLN A 225 -6.37 7.59 17.92
N LEU A 226 -7.69 7.71 18.01
CA LEU A 226 -8.44 8.90 17.62
C LEU A 226 -8.65 9.80 18.84
N GLU A 227 -8.13 11.02 18.78
CA GLU A 227 -8.42 12.08 19.73
C GLU A 227 -9.73 12.76 19.30
N VAL A 228 -10.76 12.67 20.13
CA VAL A 228 -12.12 13.09 19.77
C VAL A 228 -12.55 14.25 20.66
N THR A 229 -13.09 15.31 20.05
CA THR A 229 -13.60 16.48 20.77
C THR A 229 -14.59 16.09 21.86
N GLY A 230 -14.34 16.59 23.07
CA GLY A 230 -15.17 16.36 24.24
C GLY A 230 -15.02 14.98 24.89
N LYS A 231 -14.07 14.14 24.45
CA LYS A 231 -13.73 12.89 25.13
C LYS A 231 -12.36 13.00 25.81
N SER A 232 -12.31 12.64 27.09
CA SER A 232 -11.07 12.62 27.87
C SER A 232 -10.14 11.46 27.52
N ARG A 233 -10.66 10.39 26.92
CA ARG A 233 -9.90 9.21 26.50
C ARG A 233 -10.00 9.03 24.98
N PRO A 234 -8.87 8.79 24.29
CA PRO A 234 -8.88 8.54 22.87
C PRO A 234 -9.46 7.16 22.55
N VAL A 235 -10.09 7.05 21.39
CA VAL A 235 -10.59 5.76 20.87
C VAL A 235 -9.39 4.99 20.32
N THR A 236 -9.08 3.82 20.88
CA THR A 236 -7.91 3.02 20.47
C THR A 236 -8.35 1.83 19.64
N LEU A 237 -7.79 1.69 18.44
CA LEU A 237 -8.07 0.59 17.51
C LEU A 237 -6.79 -0.17 17.23
N ARG A 238 -6.89 -1.51 17.23
CA ARG A 238 -5.86 -2.44 16.74
C ARG A 238 -6.35 -3.05 15.45
N LEU A 239 -5.60 -2.92 14.37
CA LEU A 239 -5.94 -3.52 13.09
C LEU A 239 -5.58 -5.02 13.09
N GLU A 240 -6.35 -5.82 12.37
CA GLU A 240 -6.04 -7.25 12.19
C GLU A 240 -4.71 -7.44 11.45
N LYS A 241 -4.46 -6.59 10.44
CA LYS A 241 -3.25 -6.59 9.61
C LYS A 241 -2.39 -5.38 9.93
N PRO A 242 -1.29 -5.52 10.70
CA PRO A 242 -0.49 -4.38 11.10
C PRO A 242 0.09 -3.58 9.94
N GLU A 243 0.39 -4.24 8.83
CA GLU A 243 0.87 -3.66 7.57
C GLU A 243 -0.08 -2.62 6.96
N HIS A 244 -1.37 -2.69 7.27
CA HIS A 244 -2.37 -1.75 6.75
C HIS A 244 -2.41 -0.42 7.50
N THR A 245 -1.74 -0.30 8.65
CA THR A 245 -1.82 0.88 9.50
C THR A 245 -1.51 2.18 8.75
N GLU A 246 -0.51 2.17 7.87
CA GLU A 246 -0.17 3.37 7.10
C GLU A 246 -1.25 3.72 6.06
N ALA A 247 -1.90 2.72 5.47
CA ALA A 247 -3.01 2.93 4.54
C ALA A 247 -4.20 3.59 5.22
N VAL A 248 -4.54 3.10 6.41
CA VAL A 248 -5.59 3.71 7.24
C VAL A 248 -5.24 5.12 7.64
N ALA A 249 -4.00 5.34 8.11
CA ALA A 249 -3.54 6.66 8.53
C ALA A 249 -3.55 7.66 7.37
N ALA A 250 -3.09 7.24 6.19
CA ALA A 250 -3.14 8.05 4.98
C ALA A 250 -4.58 8.38 4.58
N GLY A 251 -5.46 7.38 4.53
CA GLY A 251 -6.89 7.56 4.21
C GLY A 251 -7.59 8.50 5.18
N LEU A 252 -7.31 8.36 6.48
CA LEU A 252 -7.87 9.23 7.49
C LEU A 252 -7.31 10.65 7.41
N SER A 253 -6.01 10.82 7.14
CA SER A 253 -5.42 12.15 6.95
C SER A 253 -5.98 12.86 5.72
N PHE A 254 -6.19 12.12 4.63
CA PHE A 254 -6.81 12.64 3.41
C PHE A 254 -8.25 13.06 3.67
N ALA A 255 -9.04 12.21 4.34
CA ALA A 255 -10.42 12.51 4.71
C ALA A 255 -10.52 13.76 5.61
N LEU A 256 -9.61 13.88 6.58
CA LEU A 256 -9.56 15.03 7.51
C LEU A 256 -9.02 16.32 6.87
N ALA A 257 -8.31 16.23 5.75
CA ALA A 257 -7.84 17.39 5.00
C ALA A 257 -8.89 17.94 4.02
N GLN A 258 -9.90 17.14 3.67
CA GLN A 258 -10.98 17.62 2.82
C GLN A 258 -11.89 18.59 3.58
N PRO A 259 -12.37 19.67 2.93
CA PRO A 259 -13.43 20.48 3.51
C PRO A 259 -14.67 19.60 3.73
N PRO A 260 -15.45 19.81 4.80
CA PRO A 260 -16.66 19.05 5.02
C PRO A 260 -17.54 19.14 3.77
N VAL A 261 -17.92 17.99 3.21
CA VAL A 261 -18.81 17.93 2.06
C VAL A 261 -20.07 18.70 2.45
N ALA A 262 -20.27 19.87 1.83
CA ALA A 262 -21.46 20.67 2.06
C ALA A 262 -22.67 19.78 1.74
N ALA A 263 -23.58 19.63 2.71
CA ALA A 263 -24.85 18.96 2.46
C ALA A 263 -25.46 19.59 1.21
N ARG A 264 -25.55 18.82 0.12
CA ARG A 264 -26.25 19.30 -1.07
C ARG A 264 -27.67 19.64 -0.62
N PRO A 265 -28.21 20.82 -0.98
CA PRO A 265 -29.59 21.13 -0.64
C PRO A 265 -30.47 20.01 -1.21
N ILE A 266 -31.29 19.44 -0.33
CA ILE A 266 -32.35 18.51 -0.72
C ILE A 266 -33.09 19.19 -1.87
N PRO A 267 -33.24 18.58 -3.06
CA PRO A 267 -34.04 19.18 -4.11
C PRO A 267 -35.42 19.45 -3.51
N GLU A 268 -35.78 20.73 -3.42
CA GLU A 268 -37.13 21.13 -3.04
C GLU A 268 -38.08 20.34 -3.93
N ASN A 269 -38.95 19.60 -3.26
CA ASN A 269 -39.91 18.70 -3.88
C ASN A 269 -40.86 19.56 -4.73
N SER A 270 -40.51 19.81 -5.98
CA SER A 270 -41.34 20.52 -6.94
C SER A 270 -42.32 19.53 -7.57
N GLY A 271 -43.55 19.56 -7.08
CA GLY A 271 -44.74 18.86 -7.62
C GLY A 271 -45.42 18.00 -6.55
N ASN A 272 -46.70 18.15 -6.22
CA ASN A 272 -47.85 18.84 -6.81
C ASN A 272 -48.81 19.25 -5.68
#